data_AF-A0AB37HB10-F1
#
_entry.id   AF-A0AB37HB10-F1
#
_cell.length_a   1.000
_cell.length_b   1.000
_cell.length_c   1.000
_cell.angle_alpha   90.00
_cell.angle_beta   90.00
_cell.angle_gamma   90.00
#
_symmetry.space_group_name_H-M   'P 1'
#
loop_
_entity.id
_entity.type
_entity.pdbx_description
1 polymer ?
#
loop_
_entity_poly.entity_id
_entity_poly.type
_entity_poly.pdbx_seq_one_letter_code
_entity_poly.pdbx_strand_id
1 'polypeptide(L)'
;MNIPIAKINQLTYLEVIDKIIELNKHARDFWSDALGWAPIEASNLLSKSRLDWQVSLSYSMKKWNECSCPEAESGDLILAWANLGTLVEGTIKLFLSVYLNDYLDDSTNYKDRKGDILQPDEISFDKLRQYFRNKIWKNSVSASEFDDWVLLMQQRRNAIHAFKSREIDTFDDFKSHTKKYLAFLMYHLDRLPYPDDQYGPDLYL
;
A
#
# COMPACT_ATOMS: atom_id res chain seq x y z
N MET A 1 -17.49 -2.67 -0.43
CA MET A 1 -17.68 -3.70 0.62
C MET A 1 -17.45 -3.11 2.02
N ASN A 2 -18.09 -3.64 3.08
CA ASN A 2 -17.73 -3.33 4.47
C ASN A 2 -16.51 -4.17 4.86
N ILE A 3 -15.39 -3.54 5.22
CA ILE A 3 -14.17 -4.27 5.57
C ILE A 3 -14.36 -5.03 6.89
N PRO A 4 -14.04 -6.32 6.94
CA PRO A 4 -14.30 -7.16 8.12
C PRO A 4 -13.26 -6.94 9.24
N ILE A 5 -13.18 -5.72 9.78
CA ILE A 5 -12.20 -5.32 10.81
C ILE A 5 -12.21 -6.28 12.02
N ALA A 6 -13.39 -6.71 12.48
CA ALA A 6 -13.51 -7.64 13.60
C ALA A 6 -12.84 -8.99 13.32
N LYS A 7 -12.96 -9.51 12.09
CA LYS A 7 -12.29 -10.75 11.68
C LYS A 7 -10.78 -10.55 11.54
N ILE A 8 -10.34 -9.45 10.90
CA ILE A 8 -8.91 -9.10 10.77
C ILE A 8 -8.23 -9.07 12.14
N ASN A 9 -8.90 -8.50 13.15
CA ASN A 9 -8.35 -8.40 14.50
C ASN A 9 -8.16 -9.77 15.18
N GLN A 10 -8.91 -10.80 14.79
CA GLN A 10 -8.81 -12.17 15.31
C GLN A 10 -7.67 -12.97 14.67
N LEU A 11 -7.21 -12.58 13.48
CA LEU A 11 -6.12 -13.27 12.80
C LEU A 11 -4.79 -13.14 13.56
N THR A 12 -3.97 -14.18 13.50
CA THR A 12 -2.57 -14.15 13.89
C THR A 12 -1.75 -13.30 12.92
N TYR A 13 -0.54 -12.92 13.32
CA TYR A 13 0.36 -12.15 12.45
C TYR A 13 0.67 -12.88 11.12
N LEU A 14 0.89 -14.19 11.18
CA LEU A 14 1.17 -14.98 9.98
C LEU A 14 -0.04 -15.10 9.05
N GLU A 15 -1.24 -15.31 9.58
CA GLU A 15 -2.47 -15.34 8.78
C GLU A 15 -2.72 -14.01 8.07
N VAL A 16 -2.46 -12.89 8.75
CA VAL A 16 -2.54 -11.54 8.15
C VAL A 16 -1.54 -11.41 6.99
N ILE A 17 -0.28 -11.83 7.19
CA ILE A 17 0.74 -11.79 6.14
C ILE A 17 0.36 -12.69 4.97
N ASP A 18 -0.12 -13.90 5.23
CA ASP A 18 -0.51 -14.83 4.17
C ASP A 18 -1.64 -14.25 3.33
N LYS A 19 -2.63 -13.58 3.95
CA LYS A 19 -3.66 -12.87 3.20
C LYS A 19 -3.12 -11.68 2.42
N ILE A 20 -2.20 -10.89 2.98
CA ILE A 20 -1.53 -9.80 2.24
C ILE A 20 -0.79 -10.35 1.01
N ILE A 21 -0.07 -11.47 1.16
CA ILE A 21 0.67 -12.13 0.06
C ILE A 21 -0.31 -12.58 -1.02
N GLU A 22 -1.41 -13.23 -0.63
CA GLU A 22 -2.47 -13.67 -1.55
C GLU A 22 -3.02 -12.50 -2.37
N LEU A 23 -3.41 -11.42 -1.70
CA LEU A 23 -3.97 -10.23 -2.34
C LEU A 23 -2.97 -9.52 -3.27
N ASN A 24 -1.72 -9.37 -2.85
CA ASN A 24 -0.68 -8.76 -3.67
C ASN A 24 -0.28 -9.65 -4.86
N LYS A 25 -0.34 -10.99 -4.72
CA LYS A 25 -0.15 -11.90 -5.85
C LYS A 25 -1.27 -11.76 -6.87
N HIS A 26 -2.52 -11.73 -6.42
CA HIS A 26 -3.65 -11.52 -7.29
C HIS A 26 -3.53 -10.18 -8.04
N ALA A 27 -3.21 -9.10 -7.32
CA ALA A 27 -3.01 -7.78 -7.93
C ALA A 27 -1.88 -7.80 -8.98
N ARG A 28 -0.75 -8.46 -8.70
CA ARG A 28 0.32 -8.66 -9.69
C ARG A 28 -0.17 -9.44 -10.90
N ASP A 29 -0.78 -10.60 -10.67
CA ASP A 29 -1.16 -11.54 -11.73
C ASP A 29 -2.17 -10.93 -12.70
N PHE A 30 -3.07 -10.09 -12.20
CA PHE A 30 -4.03 -9.37 -13.03
C PHE A 30 -3.42 -8.08 -13.64
N TRP A 31 -2.90 -7.17 -12.81
CA TRP A 31 -2.57 -5.83 -13.28
C TRP A 31 -1.25 -5.73 -14.04
N SER A 32 -0.33 -6.68 -13.88
CA SER A 32 0.91 -6.70 -14.68
C SER A 32 0.68 -7.00 -16.17
N ASP A 33 -0.49 -7.56 -16.53
CA ASP A 33 -0.90 -7.82 -17.91
C ASP A 33 -2.34 -7.31 -18.18
N ALA A 34 -2.60 -6.06 -17.78
CA ALA A 34 -3.92 -5.44 -17.90
C ALA A 34 -4.31 -5.04 -19.35
N LEU A 35 -3.58 -5.50 -20.37
CA LEU A 35 -3.81 -5.10 -21.75
C LEU A 35 -5.17 -5.59 -22.24
N GLY A 36 -5.97 -4.68 -22.80
CA GLY A 36 -7.35 -4.97 -23.22
C GLY A 36 -8.39 -4.75 -22.13
N TRP A 37 -7.98 -4.58 -20.86
CA TRP A 37 -8.85 -4.25 -19.74
C TRP A 37 -8.66 -2.82 -19.25
N ALA A 38 -7.42 -2.34 -19.22
CA ALA A 38 -7.07 -0.95 -18.90
C ALA A 38 -6.71 -0.15 -20.17
N PRO A 39 -6.83 1.19 -20.15
CA PRO A 39 -6.26 2.04 -21.19
C PRO A 39 -4.77 1.71 -21.45
N ILE A 40 -4.32 1.92 -22.69
CA ILE A 40 -2.97 1.51 -23.14
C ILE A 40 -1.89 2.15 -22.27
N GLU A 41 -2.06 3.41 -21.90
CA GLU A 41 -1.15 4.17 -21.05
C GLU A 41 -1.04 3.54 -19.65
N ALA A 42 -2.17 3.20 -19.04
CA ALA A 42 -2.24 2.54 -17.74
C ALA A 42 -1.62 1.14 -17.79
N SER A 43 -1.96 0.35 -18.81
CA SER A 43 -1.41 -1.00 -19.02
C SER A 43 0.12 -0.96 -19.21
N ASN A 44 0.65 0.03 -19.94
CA ASN A 44 2.09 0.20 -20.15
C ASN A 44 2.84 0.62 -18.88
N LEU A 45 2.20 1.43 -18.02
CA LEU A 45 2.76 1.80 -16.73
C LEU A 45 2.77 0.59 -15.76
N LEU A 46 1.66 -0.15 -15.71
CA LEU A 46 1.50 -1.29 -14.81
C LEU A 46 2.39 -2.48 -15.19
N SER A 47 2.61 -2.74 -16.48
CA SER A 47 3.50 -3.80 -16.94
C SER A 47 4.98 -3.56 -16.60
N LYS A 48 5.37 -2.30 -16.41
CA LYS A 48 6.70 -1.89 -15.93
C LYS A 48 6.77 -1.75 -14.41
N SER A 49 5.62 -1.68 -13.75
CA SER A 49 5.54 -1.52 -12.30
C SER A 49 6.01 -2.79 -11.60
N ARG A 50 6.83 -2.65 -10.56
CA ARG A 50 7.41 -3.78 -9.81
C ARG A 50 6.42 -4.38 -8.81
N LEU A 51 5.26 -4.82 -9.29
CA LEU A 51 4.26 -5.54 -8.48
C LEU A 51 4.82 -6.88 -7.97
N ASP A 52 5.79 -7.46 -8.68
CA ASP A 52 6.60 -8.58 -8.19
C ASP A 52 7.37 -8.24 -6.91
N TRP A 53 7.89 -7.02 -6.78
CA TRP A 53 8.53 -6.55 -5.55
C TRP A 53 7.53 -6.34 -4.42
N GLN A 54 6.30 -5.89 -4.68
CA GLN A 54 5.25 -5.82 -3.66
C GLN A 54 4.96 -7.21 -3.06
N VAL A 55 4.89 -8.24 -3.91
CA VAL A 55 4.76 -9.64 -3.46
C VAL A 55 5.99 -10.07 -2.65
N SER A 56 7.21 -9.81 -3.15
CA SER A 56 8.44 -10.20 -2.45
C SER A 56 8.60 -9.51 -1.09
N LEU A 57 8.22 -8.23 -1.00
CA LEU A 57 8.23 -7.45 0.24
C LEU A 57 7.22 -7.99 1.25
N SER A 58 6.03 -8.42 0.78
CA SER A 58 5.01 -9.10 1.59
C SER A 58 5.55 -10.40 2.18
N TYR A 59 6.26 -11.23 1.40
CA TYR A 59 6.95 -12.42 1.91
C TYR A 59 7.99 -12.08 2.98
N SER A 60 8.74 -11.00 2.79
CA SER A 60 9.76 -10.58 3.76
C SER A 60 9.16 -10.19 5.12
N MET A 61 7.86 -9.88 5.21
CA MET A 61 7.19 -9.59 6.49
C MET A 61 7.24 -10.78 7.45
N LYS A 62 7.30 -12.02 6.94
CA LYS A 62 7.37 -13.24 7.78
C LYS A 62 8.59 -13.28 8.69
N LYS A 63 9.68 -12.58 8.33
CA LYS A 63 10.92 -12.52 9.12
C LYS A 63 10.69 -11.99 10.54
N TRP A 64 9.71 -11.11 10.72
CA TRP A 64 9.44 -10.46 12.01
C TRP A 64 8.31 -11.14 12.81
N ASN A 65 7.99 -12.41 12.49
CA ASN A 65 7.07 -13.19 13.32
C ASN A 65 7.68 -13.45 14.70
N GLU A 66 8.92 -13.92 14.69
CA GLU A 66 9.75 -14.24 15.84
C GLU A 66 11.01 -13.38 15.76
N CYS A 67 11.13 -12.36 16.61
CA CYS A 67 12.37 -11.57 16.71
C CYS A 67 13.26 -12.17 17.79
N SER A 68 14.50 -12.50 17.44
CA SER A 68 15.39 -13.27 18.31
C SER A 68 16.82 -12.73 18.45
N CYS A 69 17.05 -11.45 18.22
CA CYS A 69 18.33 -10.80 18.54
C CYS A 69 18.08 -9.44 19.20
N PRO A 70 18.22 -9.34 20.54
CA PRO A 70 18.00 -8.08 21.27
C PRO A 70 18.87 -6.92 20.77
N GLU A 71 20.11 -7.20 20.37
CA GLU A 71 21.05 -6.19 19.88
C GLU A 71 20.66 -5.62 18.51
N ALA A 72 19.90 -6.37 17.72
CA ALA A 72 19.42 -5.97 16.40
C ALA A 72 17.99 -5.40 16.43
N GLU A 73 17.31 -5.39 17.58
CA GLU A 73 15.87 -5.12 17.70
C GLU A 73 15.46 -3.80 17.03
N SER A 74 16.16 -2.70 17.33
CA SER A 74 15.89 -1.39 16.70
C SER A 74 16.10 -1.42 15.18
N GLY A 75 17.13 -2.13 14.72
CA GLY A 75 17.45 -2.26 13.30
C GLY A 75 16.39 -3.06 12.55
N ASP A 76 15.99 -4.20 13.11
CA ASP A 76 14.93 -5.04 12.57
C ASP A 76 13.59 -4.30 12.52
N LEU A 77 13.26 -3.55 13.57
CA LEU A 77 12.03 -2.77 13.62
C LEU A 77 12.03 -1.63 12.60
N ILE A 78 13.16 -0.94 12.42
CA ILE A 78 13.32 0.05 11.34
C ILE A 78 13.10 -0.58 9.97
N LEU A 79 13.66 -1.75 9.71
CA LEU A 79 13.48 -2.46 8.44
C LEU A 79 12.04 -2.95 8.26
N ALA A 80 11.39 -3.38 9.33
CA ALA A 80 9.99 -3.77 9.35
C ALA A 80 9.08 -2.60 8.94
N TRP A 81 9.26 -1.44 9.57
CA TRP A 81 8.54 -0.21 9.22
C TRP A 81 8.82 0.30 7.83
N ALA A 82 10.08 0.22 7.39
CA ALA A 82 10.45 0.61 6.03
C ALA A 82 9.73 -0.28 4.99
N ASN A 83 9.69 -1.59 5.23
CA ASN A 83 8.98 -2.54 4.38
C ASN A 83 7.47 -2.24 4.34
N LEU A 84 6.83 -2.12 5.51
CA LEU A 84 5.40 -1.82 5.60
C LEU A 84 5.05 -0.49 4.91
N GLY A 85 5.85 0.55 5.13
CA GLY A 85 5.66 1.84 4.46
C GLY A 85 5.78 1.76 2.93
N THR A 86 6.69 0.93 2.41
CA THR A 86 6.81 0.67 0.96
C THR A 86 5.62 -0.11 0.40
N LEU A 87 5.05 -1.04 1.17
CA LEU A 87 3.82 -1.76 0.78
C LEU A 87 2.60 -0.81 0.72
N VAL A 88 2.48 0.10 1.68
CA VAL A 88 1.43 1.14 1.69
C VAL A 88 1.58 2.08 0.49
N GLU A 89 2.78 2.62 0.26
CA GLU A 89 3.03 3.49 -0.91
C GLU A 89 2.76 2.76 -2.22
N GLY A 90 3.16 1.49 -2.32
CA GLY A 90 2.90 0.65 -3.49
C GLY A 90 1.42 0.42 -3.77
N THR A 91 0.62 0.20 -2.73
CA THR A 91 -0.84 0.02 -2.84
C THR A 91 -1.50 1.30 -3.39
N ILE A 92 -1.07 2.46 -2.88
CA ILE A 92 -1.55 3.78 -3.34
C ILE A 92 -1.14 4.03 -4.79
N LYS A 93 0.10 3.71 -5.16
CA LYS A 93 0.60 3.85 -6.54
C LYS A 93 -0.15 2.94 -7.50
N LEU A 94 -0.35 1.68 -7.15
CA LEU A 94 -1.17 0.75 -7.94
C LEU A 94 -2.56 1.34 -8.21
N PHE A 95 -3.25 1.79 -7.16
CA PHE A 95 -4.59 2.35 -7.31
C PHE A 95 -4.59 3.54 -8.28
N LEU A 96 -3.64 4.47 -8.12
CA LEU A 96 -3.55 5.64 -9.00
C LEU A 96 -3.18 5.27 -10.44
N SER A 97 -2.32 4.27 -10.64
CA SER A 97 -1.94 3.76 -11.96
C SER A 97 -3.08 3.06 -12.69
N VAL A 98 -3.96 2.37 -11.97
CA VAL A 98 -5.17 1.77 -12.56
C VAL A 98 -6.13 2.86 -13.04
N TYR A 99 -6.28 3.92 -12.24
CA TYR A 99 -7.07 5.11 -12.57
C TYR A 99 -6.24 6.21 -13.25
N LEU A 100 -5.24 5.83 -14.07
CA LEU A 100 -4.27 6.78 -14.63
C LEU A 100 -4.96 7.87 -15.46
N ASN A 101 -5.90 7.53 -16.33
CA ASN A 101 -6.57 8.52 -17.18
C ASN A 101 -7.37 9.53 -16.35
N ASP A 102 -8.11 9.06 -15.34
CA ASP A 102 -8.83 9.95 -14.42
C ASP A 102 -7.86 10.89 -13.67
N TYR A 103 -6.68 10.39 -13.29
CA TYR A 103 -5.63 11.22 -12.68
C TYR A 103 -5.06 12.26 -13.66
N LEU A 104 -4.78 11.87 -14.91
CA LEU A 104 -4.23 12.77 -15.93
C LEU A 104 -5.23 13.89 -16.28
N ASP A 105 -6.53 13.58 -16.30
CA ASP A 105 -7.60 14.55 -16.58
C ASP A 105 -7.95 15.43 -15.37
N ASP A 106 -7.51 15.08 -14.16
CA ASP A 106 -7.75 15.88 -12.95
C ASP A 106 -6.92 17.16 -12.95
N SER A 107 -7.57 18.33 -12.91
CA SER A 107 -6.90 19.64 -12.85
C SER A 107 -6.02 19.86 -11.61
N THR A 108 -6.15 19.02 -10.59
CA THR A 108 -5.34 19.02 -9.37
C THR A 108 -4.20 18.00 -9.38
N ASN A 109 -3.91 17.40 -10.54
CA ASN A 109 -2.74 16.55 -10.73
C ASN A 109 -1.43 17.29 -10.38
N TYR A 110 -0.39 16.52 -10.07
CA TYR A 110 0.90 17.10 -9.71
C TYR A 110 1.75 17.28 -10.95
N LYS A 111 2.41 18.44 -11.03
CA LYS A 111 3.34 18.76 -12.10
C LYS A 111 4.75 18.90 -11.56
N ASP A 112 5.72 18.63 -12.42
CA ASP A 112 7.13 18.87 -12.16
C ASP A 112 7.45 20.39 -12.27
N ARG A 113 8.73 20.74 -12.22
CA ARG A 113 9.15 22.15 -12.34
C ARG A 113 9.02 22.71 -13.76
N LYS A 114 8.92 21.86 -14.78
CA LYS A 114 8.77 22.22 -16.19
C LYS A 114 7.30 22.32 -16.60
N GLY A 115 6.39 21.83 -15.76
CA GLY A 115 4.95 21.84 -16.00
C GLY A 115 4.42 20.51 -16.53
N ASP A 116 5.26 19.48 -16.63
CA ASP A 116 4.88 18.14 -17.05
C ASP A 116 4.17 17.42 -15.91
N ILE A 117 3.10 16.67 -16.22
CA ILE A 117 2.35 15.91 -15.20
C ILE A 117 3.21 14.75 -14.72
N LEU A 118 3.36 14.63 -13.40
CA LEU A 118 4.09 13.54 -12.75
C LEU A 118 3.32 12.24 -12.87
N GLN A 119 3.99 11.18 -13.30
CA GLN A 119 3.42 9.83 -13.28
C GLN A 119 3.32 9.30 -11.85
N PRO A 120 2.40 8.36 -11.54
CA PRO A 120 2.21 7.83 -10.19
C PRO A 120 3.50 7.38 -9.47
N ASP A 121 4.47 6.82 -10.19
CA ASP A 121 5.76 6.37 -9.64
C ASP A 121 6.72 7.51 -9.28
N GLU A 122 6.56 8.68 -9.90
CA GLU A 122 7.35 9.90 -9.68
C GLU A 122 6.80 10.77 -8.53
N ILE A 123 5.55 10.56 -8.13
CA ILE A 123 4.91 11.32 -7.05
C ILE A 123 5.48 10.86 -5.71
N SER A 124 5.93 11.81 -4.88
CA SER A 124 6.42 11.51 -3.54
C SER A 124 5.30 10.98 -2.64
N PHE A 125 5.67 10.16 -1.65
CA PHE A 125 4.70 9.56 -0.73
C PHE A 125 3.80 10.61 -0.02
N ASP A 126 4.36 11.77 0.34
CA ASP A 126 3.59 12.85 0.98
C ASP A 126 2.54 13.45 0.02
N LYS A 127 2.93 13.70 -1.23
CA LYS A 127 2.01 14.20 -2.27
C LYS A 127 0.92 13.17 -2.60
N LEU A 128 1.28 11.88 -2.69
CA LEU A 128 0.31 10.80 -2.87
C LEU A 128 -0.74 10.81 -1.75
N ARG A 129 -0.31 10.89 -0.48
CA ARG A 129 -1.22 10.99 0.68
C ARG A 129 -2.15 12.19 0.54
N GLN A 130 -1.61 13.38 0.24
CA GLN A 130 -2.41 14.60 0.08
C GLN A 130 -3.45 14.47 -1.03
N TYR A 131 -3.09 13.89 -2.18
CA TYR A 131 -4.04 13.65 -3.27
C TYR A 131 -5.16 12.70 -2.83
N PHE A 132 -4.81 11.58 -2.21
CA PHE A 132 -5.79 10.59 -1.75
C PHE A 132 -6.74 11.16 -0.69
N ARG A 133 -6.21 11.89 0.30
CA ARG A 133 -7.02 12.63 1.28
C ARG A 133 -8.05 13.53 0.61
N ASN A 134 -7.64 14.27 -0.42
CA ASN A 134 -8.48 15.30 -1.04
C ASN A 134 -9.45 14.75 -2.10
N LYS A 135 -9.16 13.60 -2.71
CA LYS A 135 -9.92 13.07 -3.86
C LYS A 135 -10.52 11.69 -3.64
N ILE A 136 -9.76 10.77 -3.07
CA ILE A 136 -10.12 9.34 -3.04
C ILE A 136 -10.80 8.96 -1.73
N TRP A 137 -10.27 9.45 -0.61
CA TRP A 137 -10.82 9.18 0.72
C TRP A 137 -11.88 10.21 1.13
N LYS A 138 -12.00 11.32 0.40
CA LYS A 138 -12.99 12.38 0.65
C LYS A 138 -14.41 11.77 0.72
N ASN A 139 -15.09 11.98 1.85
CA ASN A 139 -16.43 11.47 2.16
C ASN A 139 -16.54 9.97 2.52
N SER A 140 -15.42 9.28 2.75
CA SER A 140 -15.46 7.97 3.43
C SER A 140 -15.41 8.16 4.95
N VAL A 141 -16.12 7.34 5.72
CA VAL A 141 -15.98 7.30 7.19
C VAL A 141 -14.51 7.04 7.58
N SER A 142 -13.77 6.35 6.72
CA SER A 142 -12.36 6.00 6.85
C SER A 142 -11.37 7.12 6.48
N ALA A 143 -11.84 8.32 6.08
CA ALA A 143 -10.97 9.33 5.48
C ALA A 143 -9.88 9.86 6.41
N SER A 144 -10.26 10.26 7.63
CA SER A 144 -9.29 10.74 8.62
C SER A 144 -8.43 9.58 9.14
N GLU A 145 -9.04 8.41 9.34
CA GLU A 145 -8.33 7.24 9.88
C GLU A 145 -7.24 6.69 8.95
N PHE A 146 -7.42 6.81 7.63
CA PHE A 146 -6.40 6.45 6.65
C PHE A 146 -5.37 7.55 6.43
N ASP A 147 -5.76 8.83 6.36
CA ASP A 147 -4.80 9.94 6.22
C ASP A 147 -3.80 9.95 7.38
N ASP A 148 -4.29 9.94 8.62
CA ASP A 148 -3.46 9.96 9.82
C ASP A 148 -2.57 8.72 9.91
N TRP A 149 -3.09 7.55 9.52
CA TRP A 149 -2.32 6.33 9.53
C TRP A 149 -1.26 6.27 8.43
N VAL A 150 -1.56 6.73 7.21
CA VAL A 150 -0.56 6.81 6.14
C VAL A 150 0.53 7.82 6.49
N LEU A 151 0.18 8.93 7.15
CA LEU A 151 1.16 9.86 7.72
C LEU A 151 2.05 9.17 8.75
N LEU A 152 1.49 8.38 9.66
CA LEU A 152 2.27 7.58 10.62
C LEU A 152 3.22 6.60 9.90
N MET A 153 2.74 5.85 8.91
CA MET A 153 3.57 4.90 8.13
C MET A 153 4.72 5.61 7.42
N GLN A 154 4.49 6.80 6.87
CA GLN A 154 5.55 7.62 6.29
C GLN A 154 6.58 8.04 7.35
N GLN A 155 6.14 8.48 8.53
CA GLN A 155 7.03 8.90 9.61
C GLN A 155 7.90 7.73 10.12
N ARG A 156 7.30 6.55 10.31
CA ARG A 156 8.00 5.33 10.74
C ARG A 156 8.97 4.82 9.67
N ARG A 157 8.57 4.76 8.40
CA ARG A 157 9.48 4.42 7.29
C ARG A 157 10.72 5.33 7.24
N ASN A 158 10.54 6.62 7.53
CA ASN A 158 11.64 7.58 7.51
C ASN A 158 12.66 7.37 8.66
N ALA A 159 12.40 6.46 9.61
CA ALA A 159 13.36 6.03 10.63
C ALA A 159 14.58 5.30 10.06
N ILE A 160 14.49 4.81 8.82
CA ILE A 160 15.66 4.28 8.10
C ILE A 160 16.81 5.30 7.97
N HIS A 161 16.51 6.59 8.06
CA HIS A 161 17.50 7.67 8.16
C HIS A 161 17.98 7.84 9.62
N ALA A 162 18.70 6.84 10.12
CA ALA A 162 19.06 6.65 11.53
C ALA A 162 19.85 7.80 12.19
N PHE A 163 20.39 8.75 11.44
CA PHE A 163 21.08 9.92 11.99
C PHE A 163 20.16 10.87 12.77
N LYS A 164 18.85 10.83 12.50
CA LYS A 164 17.85 11.61 13.25
C LYS A 164 17.08 10.68 14.17
N SER A 165 17.02 11.01 15.46
CA SER A 165 16.16 10.30 16.41
C SER A 165 14.70 10.40 15.95
N ARG A 166 14.05 9.24 15.84
CA ARG A 166 12.66 9.09 15.46
C ARG A 166 12.09 7.95 16.27
N GLU A 167 10.84 8.11 16.67
CA GLU A 167 10.11 7.04 17.36
C GLU A 167 9.80 5.92 16.35
N ILE A 168 10.09 4.68 16.77
CA ILE A 168 9.94 3.45 15.97
C ILE A 168 9.04 2.41 16.65
N ASP A 169 8.41 2.76 17.78
CA ASP A 169 7.48 1.91 18.54
C ASP A 169 8.03 0.52 18.90
N THR A 170 7.16 -0.48 19.04
CA THR A 170 7.50 -1.88 19.34
C THR A 170 7.10 -2.83 18.20
N PHE A 171 7.53 -4.09 18.27
CA PHE A 171 7.06 -5.13 17.34
C PHE A 171 5.56 -5.42 17.48
N ASP A 172 4.97 -5.23 18.66
CA ASP A 172 3.52 -5.42 18.84
C ASP A 172 2.74 -4.32 18.13
N ASP A 173 3.21 -3.07 18.20
CA ASP A 173 2.65 -1.96 17.42
C ASP A 173 2.77 -2.23 15.92
N PHE A 174 3.94 -2.68 15.47
CA PHE A 174 4.15 -3.06 14.08
C PHE A 174 3.20 -4.18 13.61
N LYS A 175 2.99 -5.23 14.42
CA LYS A 175 2.05 -6.32 14.11
C LYS A 175 0.60 -5.80 14.06
N SER A 176 0.23 -4.90 14.96
CA SER A 176 -1.08 -4.22 14.94
C SER A 176 -1.27 -3.38 13.68
N HIS A 177 -0.26 -2.60 13.29
CA HIS A 177 -0.30 -1.81 12.06
C HIS A 177 -0.27 -2.65 10.78
N THR A 178 0.29 -3.86 10.83
CA THR A 178 0.21 -4.84 9.72
C THR A 178 -1.24 -5.31 9.50
N LYS A 179 -2.02 -5.50 10.58
CA LYS A 179 -3.48 -5.77 10.47
C LYS A 179 -4.22 -4.59 9.82
N LYS A 180 -3.88 -3.36 10.21
CA LYS A 180 -4.45 -2.16 9.59
C LYS A 180 -4.06 -2.03 8.12
N TYR A 181 -2.85 -2.46 7.74
CA TYR A 181 -2.46 -2.53 6.33
C TYR A 181 -3.28 -3.56 5.54
N LEU A 182 -3.59 -4.75 6.09
CA LEU A 182 -4.50 -5.68 5.42
C LEU A 182 -5.86 -5.03 5.13
N ALA A 183 -6.45 -4.35 6.13
CA ALA A 183 -7.70 -3.61 5.94
C ALA A 183 -7.56 -2.52 4.85
N PHE A 184 -6.45 -1.77 4.86
CA PHE A 184 -6.15 -0.76 3.85
C PHE A 184 -5.99 -1.36 2.45
N LEU A 185 -5.33 -2.50 2.32
CA LEU A 185 -5.14 -3.20 1.04
C LEU A 185 -6.48 -3.68 0.49
N MET A 186 -7.29 -4.35 1.33
CA MET A 186 -8.65 -4.78 0.96
C MET A 186 -9.51 -3.60 0.50
N TYR A 187 -9.44 -2.45 1.20
CA TYR A 187 -10.17 -1.23 0.83
C TYR A 187 -9.88 -0.76 -0.59
N HIS A 188 -8.60 -0.73 -0.96
CA HIS A 188 -8.19 -0.21 -2.27
C HIS A 188 -8.44 -1.23 -3.37
N LEU A 189 -8.19 -2.53 -3.11
CA LEU A 189 -8.41 -3.58 -4.09
C LEU A 189 -9.90 -3.79 -4.41
N ASP A 190 -10.80 -3.69 -3.43
CA ASP A 190 -12.27 -3.75 -3.63
C ASP A 190 -12.79 -2.65 -4.57
N ARG A 191 -12.00 -1.59 -4.76
CA ARG A 191 -12.36 -0.41 -5.54
C ARG A 191 -11.64 -0.36 -6.88
N LEU A 192 -10.88 -1.39 -7.26
CA LEU A 192 -10.30 -1.46 -8.60
C LEU A 192 -11.34 -1.99 -9.59
N PRO A 193 -11.35 -1.51 -10.85
CA PRO A 193 -12.33 -1.89 -11.85
C PRO A 193 -11.94 -3.22 -12.51
N TYR A 194 -12.21 -4.33 -11.81
CA TYR A 194 -12.15 -5.64 -12.43
C TYR A 194 -13.33 -5.84 -13.41
N PRO A 195 -13.17 -6.65 -14.46
CA PRO A 195 -14.23 -6.88 -15.45
C PRO A 195 -15.52 -7.44 -14.86
N ASP A 196 -15.38 -8.36 -13.91
CA ASP A 196 -16.45 -8.93 -13.10
C ASP A 196 -15.89 -9.54 -11.81
N ASP A 197 -16.78 -10.07 -10.97
CA ASP A 197 -16.44 -10.66 -9.66
C ASP A 197 -15.48 -11.86 -9.76
N GLN A 198 -15.42 -12.57 -10.90
CA GLN A 198 -14.53 -13.72 -11.09
C GLN A 198 -13.06 -13.29 -11.20
N TYR A 199 -12.83 -12.08 -11.72
CA TYR A 199 -11.48 -11.52 -11.87
C TYR A 199 -11.04 -10.70 -10.66
N GLY A 200 -11.96 -10.41 -9.73
CA GLY A 200 -11.65 -9.71 -8.49
C GLY A 200 -10.89 -10.58 -7.49
N PRO A 201 -10.22 -9.97 -6.50
CA PRO A 201 -9.53 -10.69 -5.45
C PRO A 201 -10.52 -11.35 -4.49
N ASP A 202 -10.13 -12.48 -3.91
CA ASP A 202 -10.85 -13.06 -2.78
C ASP A 202 -10.63 -12.19 -1.54
N LEU A 203 -11.64 -11.39 -1.16
CA LEU A 203 -11.61 -10.52 0.02
C LEU A 203 -12.20 -11.18 1.28
N TYR A 204 -12.51 -12.49 1.24
CA TYR A 204 -13.03 -13.20 2.40
C TYR A 204 -11.93 -13.58 3.40
N LEU A 205 -12.31 -13.59 4.69
CA LEU A 205 -11.51 -13.96 5.85
C LEU A 205 -12.25 -14.99 6.71
#